data_AF-A0A6L7XWS0-F1
#
_entry.id   AF-A0A6L7XWS0-F1
#
_cell.length_a   1.000
_cell.length_b   1.000
_cell.length_c   1.000
_cell.angle_alpha   90.00
_cell.angle_beta   90.00
_cell.angle_gamma   90.00
#
_symmetry.space_group_name_H-M   'P 1'
#
loop_
_entity.id
_entity.type
_entity.pdbx_description
1 polymer ?
#
loop_
_entity_poly.entity_id
_entity_poly.type
_entity_poly.pdbx_seq_one_letter_code
_entity_poly.pdbx_strand_id
1 'polypeptide(L)'
;MAKLKMGLVGGGEGAFIGAVHRIAAELDGRIELACGAFSSDPERSRAAGPQLYGLPAERSYGSTHEMFQAEAALSADDRMDFVVIATPNHT
;
A
#
# COMPACT_ATOMS: atom_id res chain seq x y z
N MET A 1 -5.15 5.04 -21.23
CA MET A 1 -5.06 5.90 -20.02
C MET A 1 -4.05 5.27 -19.08
N ALA A 2 -3.27 6.05 -18.33
CA ALA A 2 -2.42 5.51 -17.26
C ALA A 2 -3.31 4.92 -16.15
N LYS A 3 -2.85 3.85 -15.48
CA LYS A 3 -3.52 3.31 -14.30
C LYS A 3 -3.36 4.27 -13.12
N LEU A 4 -4.33 4.29 -12.22
CA LEU A 4 -4.19 4.99 -10.95
C LEU A 4 -3.34 4.14 -10.00
N LYS A 5 -2.37 4.77 -9.34
CA LYS A 5 -1.49 4.15 -8.35
C LYS A 5 -2.14 4.24 -6.97
N MET A 6 -2.46 3.09 -6.39
CA MET A 6 -3.06 3.00 -5.06
C MET A 6 -1.99 2.73 -4.00
N GLY A 7 -2.03 3.45 -2.89
CA GLY A 7 -1.38 3.07 -1.64
C GLY A 7 -2.33 2.28 -0.74
N LEU A 8 -1.79 1.37 0.08
CA LEU A 8 -2.57 0.63 1.08
C LEU A 8 -2.01 0.84 2.50
N VAL A 9 -2.89 1.20 3.42
CA VAL A 9 -2.58 1.32 4.85
C VAL A 9 -3.36 0.27 5.63
N GLY A 10 -2.67 -0.61 6.36
CA GLY A 10 -3.24 -1.79 6.98
C GLY A 10 -3.33 -2.98 6.02
N GLY A 11 -4.14 -3.99 6.37
CA GLY A 11 -4.31 -5.18 5.54
C GLY A 11 -3.06 -6.07 5.41
N GLY A 12 -2.12 -6.01 6.35
CA GLY A 12 -0.92 -6.86 6.34
C GLY A 12 -1.16 -8.33 6.67
N GLU A 13 -0.09 -9.02 7.05
CA GLU A 13 -0.10 -10.45 7.32
C GLU A 13 -1.21 -10.88 8.31
N GLY A 14 -1.96 -11.92 7.94
CA GLY A 14 -3.10 -12.43 8.71
C GLY A 14 -4.41 -11.67 8.50
N ALA A 15 -4.41 -10.56 7.76
CA ALA A 15 -5.63 -9.82 7.43
C ALA A 15 -6.20 -10.24 6.08
N PHE A 16 -7.48 -10.63 6.06
CA PHE A 16 -8.21 -10.92 4.81
C PHE A 16 -8.48 -9.65 3.99
N ILE A 17 -8.74 -8.53 4.67
CA ILE A 17 -9.28 -7.32 4.04
C ILE A 17 -8.33 -6.64 3.06
N GLY A 18 -7.00 -6.73 3.29
CA GLY A 18 -6.00 -6.13 2.41
C GLY A 18 -6.00 -6.74 1.00
N ALA A 19 -6.02 -8.08 0.93
CA ALA A 19 -6.11 -8.81 -0.33
C ALA A 19 -7.42 -8.49 -1.08
N VAL A 20 -8.55 -8.38 -0.36
CA VAL A 20 -9.85 -8.01 -0.96
C VAL A 20 -9.80 -6.63 -1.60
N HIS A 21 -9.26 -5.62 -0.92
CA HIS A 21 -9.13 -4.28 -1.49
C HIS A 21 -8.22 -4.25 -2.72
N ARG A 22 -7.08 -4.95 -2.67
CA ARG A 22 -6.20 -5.07 -3.84
C ARG A 22 -6.92 -5.72 -5.02
N ILE A 23 -7.57 -6.86 -4.81
CA ILE A 23 -8.28 -7.57 -5.88
C ILE A 23 -9.38 -6.68 -6.48
N ALA A 24 -10.17 -6.02 -5.64
CA ALA A 24 -11.25 -5.15 -6.10
C ALA A 24 -10.72 -3.96 -6.92
N ALA A 25 -9.59 -3.37 -6.50
CA ALA A 25 -8.95 -2.28 -7.22
C ALA A 25 -8.40 -2.73 -8.59
N GLU A 26 -7.74 -3.88 -8.64
CA GLU A 26 -7.09 -4.37 -9.87
C GLU A 26 -8.09 -5.01 -10.87
N LEU A 27 -9.31 -5.35 -10.41
CA LEU A 27 -10.28 -6.17 -11.15
C LEU A 27 -10.65 -5.62 -12.54
N ASP A 28 -10.79 -4.31 -12.69
CA ASP A 28 -11.17 -3.66 -13.95
C ASP A 28 -9.95 -3.18 -14.77
N GLY A 29 -8.73 -3.43 -14.28
CA GLY A 29 -7.47 -3.08 -14.91
C GLY A 29 -7.13 -1.57 -14.89
N ARG A 30 -7.84 -0.75 -14.10
CA ARG A 30 -7.64 0.71 -14.07
C ARG A 30 -6.80 1.20 -12.90
N ILE A 31 -6.57 0.36 -11.90
CA ILE A 31 -5.77 0.67 -10.71
C ILE A 31 -4.67 -0.39 -10.55
N GLU A 32 -3.55 0.00 -9.97
CA GLU A 32 -2.51 -0.91 -9.48
C GLU A 32 -2.09 -0.54 -8.05
N LEU A 33 -1.76 -1.54 -7.23
CA LEU A 33 -1.14 -1.30 -5.93
C LEU A 33 0.32 -0.89 -6.13
N ALA A 34 0.67 0.31 -5.69
CA ALA A 34 1.99 0.91 -5.92
C ALA A 34 2.87 0.92 -4.66
N CYS A 35 2.28 1.01 -3.47
CA CYS A 35 3.01 1.07 -2.20
C CYS A 35 2.12 0.73 -0.99
N GLY A 36 2.72 0.59 0.20
CA GLY A 36 1.92 0.52 1.42
C GLY A 36 2.67 0.45 2.74
N ALA A 37 1.89 0.59 3.82
CA ALA A 37 2.29 0.40 5.21
C ALA A 37 1.28 -0.55 5.86
N PHE A 38 1.69 -1.79 6.14
CA PHE A 38 0.79 -2.92 6.32
C PHE A 38 0.62 -3.36 7.78
N SER A 39 1.50 -2.87 8.68
CA SER A 39 1.52 -3.22 10.11
C SER A 39 2.00 -2.04 10.94
N SER A 40 1.60 -1.98 12.21
CA SER A 40 2.18 -1.06 13.19
C SER A 40 3.59 -1.49 13.63
N ASP A 41 3.92 -2.77 13.49
CA ASP A 41 5.28 -3.27 13.59
C ASP A 41 6.05 -2.97 12.28
N PRO A 42 7.12 -2.16 12.32
CA PRO A 42 7.81 -1.71 11.11
C PRO A 42 8.51 -2.82 10.33
N GLU A 43 9.01 -3.87 11.00
CA GLU A 43 9.70 -4.97 10.32
C GLU A 43 8.68 -5.83 9.57
N ARG A 44 7.58 -6.19 10.24
CA ARG A 44 6.47 -6.91 9.60
C ARG A 44 5.85 -6.11 8.47
N SER A 45 5.74 -4.79 8.64
CA SER A 45 5.20 -3.92 7.60
C SER A 45 6.07 -3.94 6.33
N ARG A 46 7.39 -3.71 6.45
CA ARG A 46 8.30 -3.74 5.30
C ARG A 46 8.33 -5.10 4.61
N ALA A 47 8.30 -6.18 5.39
CA ALA A 47 8.30 -7.54 4.86
C ALA A 47 7.01 -7.89 4.09
N ALA A 48 5.87 -7.36 4.50
CA ALA A 48 4.57 -7.70 3.93
C ALA A 48 4.42 -7.26 2.46
N GLY A 49 5.03 -6.14 2.05
CA GLY A 49 4.89 -5.64 0.68
C GLY A 49 5.42 -6.63 -0.38
N PRO A 50 6.69 -7.07 -0.32
CA PRO A 50 7.20 -8.08 -1.24
C PRO A 50 6.50 -9.43 -1.08
N GLN A 51 6.23 -9.86 0.16
CA GLN A 51 5.74 -11.22 0.45
C GLN A 51 4.27 -11.43 0.08
N LEU A 52 3.41 -10.44 0.34
CA LEU A 52 1.96 -10.56 0.16
C LEU A 52 1.49 -9.90 -1.15
N TYR A 53 2.18 -8.84 -1.55
CA TYR A 53 1.70 -7.95 -2.61
C TYR A 53 2.63 -7.88 -3.82
N GLY A 54 3.83 -8.46 -3.75
CA GLY A 54 4.80 -8.39 -4.83
C GLY A 54 5.33 -6.98 -5.07
N LEU A 55 5.25 -6.11 -4.06
CA LEU A 55 5.74 -4.74 -4.14
C LEU A 55 7.28 -4.69 -4.01
N PRO A 56 7.93 -3.70 -4.65
CA PRO A 56 9.32 -3.39 -4.38
C PRO A 56 9.56 -3.05 -2.90
N ALA A 57 10.75 -3.38 -2.38
CA ALA A 57 11.08 -3.14 -0.98
C ALA A 57 11.06 -1.65 -0.64
N GLU A 58 11.47 -0.80 -1.57
CA GLU A 58 11.47 0.67 -1.49
C GLU A 58 10.07 1.30 -1.49
N ARG A 59 9.04 0.54 -1.89
CA ARG A 59 7.62 0.96 -1.82
C ARG A 59 6.87 0.30 -0.66
N SER A 60 7.60 -0.37 0.23
CA SER A 60 7.06 -1.08 1.41
C SER A 60 7.58 -0.40 2.67
N TYR A 61 6.71 0.35 3.34
CA TYR A 61 7.10 1.28 4.41
C TYR A 61 6.86 0.69 5.80
N GLY A 62 7.67 1.13 6.78
CA GLY A 62 7.54 0.71 8.17
C GLY A 62 6.48 1.48 8.96
N SER A 63 6.03 2.64 8.44
CA SER A 63 4.95 3.43 9.03
C SER A 63 4.20 4.23 7.98
N THR A 64 2.97 4.65 8.32
CA THR A 64 2.18 5.55 7.47
C THR A 64 2.85 6.91 7.30
N HIS A 65 3.50 7.43 8.36
CA HIS A 65 4.19 8.71 8.31
C HIS A 65 5.37 8.67 7.31
N GLU A 66 6.22 7.64 7.40
CA GLU A 66 7.31 7.39 6.46
C GLU A 66 6.78 7.26 5.02
N MET A 67 5.70 6.49 4.83
CA MET A 67 5.05 6.31 3.52
C MET A 67 4.62 7.65 2.91
N PHE A 68 3.84 8.45 3.63
CA PHE A 68 3.35 9.72 3.09
C PHE A 68 4.47 10.73 2.84
N GLN A 69 5.51 10.77 3.69
CA GLN A 69 6.67 11.62 3.46
C GLN A 69 7.45 11.22 2.20
N ALA A 70 7.71 9.91 2.04
CA ALA A 70 8.43 9.39 0.89
C ALA A 70 7.64 9.60 -0.41
N GLU A 71 6.35 9.23 -0.44
CA GLU A 71 5.49 9.37 -1.62
C GLU A 71 5.26 10.85 -2.00
N ALA A 72 5.20 11.77 -1.02
CA ALA A 72 5.09 13.20 -1.31
C ALA A 72 6.37 13.79 -1.93
N ALA A 73 7.54 13.17 -1.70
CA ALA A 73 8.81 13.59 -2.28
C ALA A 73 9.05 13.03 -3.69
N LEU A 74 8.27 12.04 -4.12
CA LEU A 74 8.34 11.48 -5.47
C LEU A 74 7.72 12.42 -6.51
N SER A 75 8.10 12.23 -7.78
CA SER A 75 7.47 12.92 -8.90
C SER A 75 5.98 12.57 -8.99
N ALA A 76 5.18 13.44 -9.62
CA ALA A 76 3.75 13.16 -9.84
C ALA A 76 3.51 11.86 -10.61
N ASP A 77 4.44 11.50 -11.51
CA ASP A 77 4.36 10.29 -12.33
C ASP A 77 4.74 9.03 -11.54
N ASP A 78 5.44 9.14 -10.41
CA ASP A 78 5.90 7.99 -9.60
C ASP A 78 5.10 7.76 -8.31
N ARG A 79 4.60 8.84 -7.69
CA ARG A 79 3.88 8.78 -6.41
C ARG A 79 2.50 8.13 -6.52
N MET A 80 1.97 7.59 -5.43
CA MET A 80 0.57 7.14 -5.37
C MET A 80 -0.42 8.30 -5.65
N ASP A 81 -1.54 7.97 -6.31
CA ASP A 81 -2.62 8.90 -6.63
C ASP A 81 -3.67 8.97 -5.51
N PHE A 82 -3.89 7.85 -4.82
CA PHE A 82 -4.83 7.76 -3.70
C PHE A 82 -4.43 6.64 -2.72
N VAL A 83 -5.07 6.62 -1.56
CA VAL A 83 -4.81 5.63 -0.51
C VAL A 83 -6.09 4.95 -0.06
N VAL A 84 -6.02 3.64 0.18
CA VAL A 84 -7.04 2.87 0.88
C VAL A 84 -6.59 2.66 2.33
N ILE A 85 -7.46 2.98 3.27
CA ILE A 85 -7.26 2.73 4.69
C ILE A 85 -8.05 1.48 5.07
N ALA A 86 -7.34 0.41 5.35
CA ALA A 86 -7.84 -0.91 5.72
C ALA A 86 -7.36 -1.33 7.12
N THR A 87 -7.25 -0.35 8.02
CA THR A 87 -6.93 -0.53 9.44
C THR A 87 -8.20 -0.76 10.27
N PRO A 88 -8.09 -1.23 11.53
CA PRO A 88 -9.21 -1.21 12.46
C PRO A 88 -9.76 0.22 12.67
N ASN A 89 -11.04 0.34 13.02
CA ASN A 89 -11.71 1.64 13.19
C ASN A 89 -11.18 2.50 14.36
N HIS A 90 -10.34 1.94 15.23
CA HIS A 90 -9.79 2.61 16.42
C HIS A 90 -8.31 2.97 16.26
N THR A 91 -7.86 3.10 15.00
CA THR A 91 -6.46 3.38 14.65
C THR A 91 -6.17 4.87 14.65
#